data_AF-A0A2D9JNF8-F1
#
_entry.id   AF-A0A2D9JNF8-F1
#
_cell.length_a   1.000
_cell.length_b   1.000
_cell.length_c   1.000
_cell.angle_alpha   90.00
_cell.angle_beta   90.00
_cell.angle_gamma   90.00
#
_symmetry.space_group_name_H-M   'P 1'
#
loop_
_entity.id
_entity.type
_entity.pdbx_description
1 polymer ?
#
loop_
_entity_poly.entity_id
_entity_poly.type
_entity_poly.pdbx_seq_one_letter_code
_entity_poly.pdbx_strand_id
1 'polypeptide(L)'
;MDDFRDQLRRHVRELEESGLEHYSNEWFFLWYLYRLRKIALVNRSPRACSSVMRGFVRFFVDSIDETSPMADRFREIYESHRHALRTEHLD
;
A
#
# COMPACT_ATOMS: atom_id res chain seq x y z
N MET A 1 -13.73 8.82 4.93
CA MET A 1 -12.34 8.44 4.61
C MET A 1 -12.28 6.95 4.90
N ASP A 2 -11.98 6.13 3.89
CA ASP A 2 -11.99 4.67 4.07
C ASP A 2 -10.85 4.25 5.00
N ASP A 3 -11.10 3.23 5.84
CA ASP A 3 -10.09 2.66 6.72
C ASP A 3 -8.92 2.12 5.90
N PHE A 4 -7.69 2.28 6.41
CA PHE A 4 -6.47 1.87 5.72
C PHE A 4 -6.51 0.40 5.27
N ARG A 5 -7.16 -0.48 6.05
CA ARG A 5 -7.31 -1.90 5.68
C ARG A 5 -8.27 -2.11 4.52
N ASP A 6 -9.35 -1.34 4.46
CA ASP A 6 -10.35 -1.42 3.39
C ASP A 6 -9.76 -0.94 2.06
N GLN A 7 -8.98 0.14 2.08
CA GLN A 7 -8.25 0.61 0.90
C GLN A 7 -7.25 -0.43 0.40
N LEU A 8 -6.45 -1.03 1.30
CA LEU A 8 -5.53 -2.11 0.92
C LEU A 8 -6.28 -3.29 0.29
N ARG A 9 -7.43 -3.68 0.84
CA ARG A 9 -8.25 -4.78 0.30
C ARG A 9 -8.76 -4.45 -1.11
N ARG A 10 -9.25 -3.22 -1.32
CA ARG A 10 -9.73 -2.74 -2.63
C ARG A 10 -8.62 -2.77 -3.67
N HIS A 11 -7.47 -2.15 -3.39
CA HIS A 11 -6.38 -2.08 -4.37
C HIS A 11 -5.76 -3.45 -4.69
N VAL A 12 -5.65 -4.35 -3.69
CA VAL A 12 -5.20 -5.73 -3.93
C VAL A 12 -6.13 -6.43 -4.91
N ARG A 13 -7.44 -6.38 -4.67
CA ARG A 13 -8.44 -7.04 -5.53
C ARG A 13 -8.40 -6.51 -6.96
N GLU A 14 -8.38 -5.19 -7.14
CA GLU A 14 -8.36 -4.58 -8.48
C GLU A 14 -7.11 -5.00 -9.27
N LEU A 15 -5.94 -5.04 -8.63
CA LEU A 15 -4.69 -5.45 -9.26
C LEU A 15 -4.63 -6.96 -9.53
N GLU A 16 -5.18 -7.80 -8.66
CA GLU A 16 -5.31 -9.25 -8.90
C GLU A 16 -6.16 -9.54 -10.16
N GLU A 17 -7.27 -8.82 -10.32
CA GLU A 17 -8.18 -8.98 -11.46
C GLU A 17 -7.60 -8.43 -12.78
N SER A 18 -6.50 -7.68 -12.73
CA SER A 18 -5.90 -7.01 -13.89
C SER A 18 -5.00 -7.91 -14.77
N GLY A 19 -4.70 -9.14 -14.34
CA GLY A 19 -3.86 -10.05 -15.14
C GLY A 19 -2.41 -9.58 -15.31
N LEU A 20 -1.79 -9.08 -14.24
CA LEU A 20 -0.46 -8.48 -14.26
C LEU A 20 0.61 -9.43 -14.80
N GLU A 21 1.55 -8.87 -15.59
CA GLU A 21 2.72 -9.60 -16.07
C GLU A 21 3.64 -9.98 -14.90
N HIS A 22 4.15 -11.21 -14.92
CA HIS A 22 5.01 -11.71 -13.86
C HIS A 22 6.33 -10.95 -13.81
N TYR A 23 6.75 -10.52 -12.61
CA TYR A 23 7.92 -9.66 -12.39
C TYR A 23 7.84 -8.25 -13.00
N SER A 24 6.67 -7.79 -13.43
CA SER A 24 6.48 -6.38 -13.77
C SER A 24 6.50 -5.49 -12.52
N ASN A 25 6.60 -4.17 -12.72
CA ASN A 25 6.52 -3.21 -11.62
C ASN A 25 5.16 -3.31 -10.89
N GLU A 26 4.07 -3.50 -11.62
CA GLU A 26 2.72 -3.74 -11.09
C GLU A 26 2.70 -5.00 -10.22
N TRP A 27 3.37 -6.07 -10.65
CA TRP A 27 3.46 -7.31 -9.89
C TRP A 27 4.21 -7.11 -8.57
N PHE A 28 5.35 -6.40 -8.59
CA PHE A 28 6.08 -6.06 -7.36
C PHE A 28 5.29 -5.13 -6.45
N PHE A 29 4.54 -4.19 -7.02
CA PHE A 29 3.63 -3.31 -6.28
C PHE A 29 2.55 -4.10 -5.55
N LEU A 30 1.88 -5.02 -6.25
CA LEU A 30 0.90 -5.93 -5.65
C LEU A 30 1.53 -6.75 -4.51
N TRP A 31 2.78 -7.18 -4.66
CA TRP A 31 3.54 -7.84 -3.58
C TRP A 31 3.70 -7.00 -2.32
N TYR A 32 3.99 -5.70 -2.46
CA TYR A 32 4.02 -4.79 -1.32
C TYR A 32 2.63 -4.66 -0.67
N LEU A 33 1.56 -4.57 -1.49
CA LEU A 33 0.19 -4.50 -0.97
C LEU A 33 -0.20 -5.75 -0.19
N TYR A 34 0.16 -6.94 -0.67
CA TYR A 34 -0.07 -8.18 0.08
C TYR A 34 0.64 -8.19 1.42
N ARG A 35 1.91 -7.76 1.46
CA ARG A 35 2.67 -7.68 2.72
C ARG A 35 2.01 -6.71 3.69
N LEU A 36 1.61 -5.53 3.22
CA LEU A 36 0.90 -4.53 4.03
C LEU A 36 -0.44 -5.08 4.54
N ARG A 37 -1.26 -5.67 3.67
CA ARG A 37 -2.55 -6.27 4.03
C ARG A 37 -2.38 -7.36 5.08
N LYS A 38 -1.42 -8.27 4.90
CA LYS A 38 -1.15 -9.37 5.85
C LYS A 38 -0.79 -8.83 7.23
N ILE A 39 0.07 -7.81 7.30
CA ILE A 39 0.47 -7.18 8.57
C ILE A 39 -0.70 -6.43 9.19
N ALA A 40 -1.45 -5.66 8.40
CA ALA A 40 -2.56 -4.86 8.88
C ALA A 40 -3.73 -5.72 9.38
N LEU A 41 -3.93 -6.93 8.83
CA LEU A 41 -4.95 -7.86 9.29
C LEU A 41 -4.68 -8.38 10.72
N VAL A 42 -3.41 -8.65 11.04
CA VAL A 42 -3.03 -9.25 12.33
C VAL A 42 -2.67 -8.21 13.40
N ASN A 43 -2.24 -7.01 12.99
CA ASN A 43 -1.87 -5.94 13.92
C ASN A 43 -2.90 -4.81 13.92
N ARG A 44 -3.31 -4.35 15.12
CA ARG A 44 -4.16 -3.16 15.26
C ARG A 44 -3.41 -1.85 15.05
N SER A 45 -2.11 -1.84 15.34
CA SER A 45 -1.27 -0.66 15.19
C SER A 45 -0.83 -0.45 13.72
N PRO A 46 -1.12 0.72 13.10
CA PRO A 46 -0.55 1.08 11.80
C PRO A 46 0.98 1.15 11.77
N ARG A 47 1.65 1.25 12.93
CA ARG A 47 3.12 1.25 12.99
C ARG A 47 3.73 -0.06 12.52
N ALA A 48 3.03 -1.18 12.72
CA ALA A 48 3.49 -2.49 12.27
C ALA A 48 3.76 -2.51 10.75
N CYS A 49 3.03 -1.71 9.97
CA CYS A 49 3.21 -1.59 8.52
C CYS A 49 4.38 -0.68 8.11
N SER A 50 4.96 0.12 9.02
CA SER A 50 5.93 1.17 8.67
C SER A 50 7.20 0.64 8.00
N SER A 51 7.66 -0.55 8.39
CA SER A 51 8.85 -1.16 7.77
C SER A 51 8.61 -1.51 6.31
N VAL A 52 7.47 -2.14 6.01
CA VAL A 52 7.08 -2.47 4.64
C VAL A 52 6.79 -1.19 3.86
N MET A 53 6.15 -0.19 4.48
CA MET A 53 5.88 1.10 3.84
C MET A 53 7.15 1.82 3.41
N ARG A 54 8.22 1.80 4.22
CA ARG A 54 9.52 2.37 3.81
C ARG A 54 10.12 1.66 2.60
N GLY A 55 10.05 0.33 2.57
CA GLY A 55 10.46 -0.44 1.39
C GLY A 55 9.62 -0.10 0.16
N PHE A 56 8.31 0.09 0.37
CA PHE A 56 7.39 0.45 -0.71
C PHE A 56 7.65 1.85 -1.27
N VAL A 57 7.93 2.84 -0.41
CA VAL A 57 8.37 4.19 -0.82
C VAL A 57 9.64 4.11 -1.66
N ARG A 58 10.63 3.31 -1.23
CA ARG A 58 11.89 3.17 -1.97
C ARG A 58 11.64 2.57 -3.36
N PHE A 59 10.86 1.50 -3.43
CA PHE A 59 10.45 0.89 -4.70
C PHE A 59 9.70 1.88 -5.60
N PHE A 60 8.75 2.63 -5.04
CA PHE A 60 8.01 3.65 -5.78
C PHE A 60 8.94 4.67 -6.44
N VAL A 61 9.83 5.28 -5.66
CA VAL A 61 10.79 6.29 -6.16
C VAL A 61 11.75 5.72 -7.21
N ASP A 62 12.17 4.46 -7.05
CA ASP A 62 13.16 3.85 -7.94
C ASP A 62 12.57 3.28 -9.24
N SER A 63 11.26 2.98 -9.27
CA SER A 63 10.70 2.10 -10.32
C SER A 63 9.38 2.56 -10.93
N ILE A 64 8.65 3.49 -10.31
CA ILE A 64 7.32 3.89 -10.76
C ILE A 64 7.36 5.28 -11.39
N ASP A 65 6.77 5.41 -12.58
CA ASP A 65 6.52 6.71 -13.21
C ASP A 65 5.49 7.49 -12.39
N GLU A 66 5.84 8.70 -11.95
CA GLU A 66 4.99 9.57 -11.12
C GLU A 66 3.68 10.01 -11.81
N THR A 67 3.61 9.90 -13.13
CA THR A 67 2.42 10.22 -13.93
C THR A 67 1.51 9.01 -14.17
N SER A 68 1.94 7.82 -13.76
CA SER A 68 1.19 6.58 -13.96
C SER A 68 0.03 6.41 -12.98
N PRO A 69 -1.00 5.61 -13.32
CA PRO A 69 -2.07 5.23 -12.39
C PRO A 69 -1.57 4.52 -11.12
N MET A 70 -0.38 3.89 -11.18
CA MET A 70 0.24 3.29 -10.00
C MET A 70 0.71 4.34 -9.00
N ALA A 71 1.17 5.51 -9.47
CA ALA A 71 1.57 6.59 -8.60
C ALA A 71 0.39 7.12 -7.79
N ASP A 72 -0.79 7.24 -8.40
CA ASP A 72 -2.00 7.65 -7.69
C ASP A 72 -2.40 6.64 -6.61
N ARG A 73 -2.40 5.34 -6.95
CA ARG A 73 -2.65 4.26 -5.98
C ARG A 73 -1.65 4.30 -4.82
N PHE A 74 -0.37 4.54 -5.11
CA PHE A 74 0.65 4.65 -4.07
C PHE A 74 0.36 5.83 -3.13
N ARG A 75 0.05 7.01 -3.69
CA ARG A 75 -0.27 8.22 -2.91
C ARG A 75 -1.46 7.99 -1.99
N GLU A 76 -2.55 7.40 -2.49
CA GLU A 76 -3.73 7.07 -1.68
C GLU A 76 -3.35 6.19 -0.47
N ILE A 77 -2.59 5.12 -0.70
CA ILE A 77 -2.19 4.17 0.34
C ILE A 77 -1.22 4.82 1.34
N TYR A 78 -0.28 5.63 0.85
CA TYR A 78 0.68 6.33 1.68
C TYR A 78 0.00 7.37 2.58
N GLU A 79 -0.89 8.19 2.01
CA GLU A 79 -1.66 9.19 2.76
C GLU A 79 -2.54 8.55 3.82
N SER A 80 -3.19 7.44 3.48
CA SER A 80 -4.01 6.65 4.41
C SER A 80 -3.20 6.06 5.56
N HIS A 81 -2.01 5.50 5.28
CA HIS A 81 -1.08 5.05 6.32
C HIS A 81 -0.64 6.20 7.24
N ARG A 82 -0.30 7.36 6.66
CA ARG A 82 0.09 8.57 7.40
C ARG A 82 -1.06 9.13 8.22
N HIS A 83 -2.29 9.04 7.74
CA HIS A 83 -3.49 9.41 8.49
C HIS A 83 -3.68 8.47 9.68
N ALA A 84 -3.66 7.15 9.46
CA ALA A 84 -3.80 6.15 10.52
C ALA A 84 -2.73 6.30 11.61
N LEU A 85 -1.47 6.57 11.23
CA LEU A 85 -0.39 6.86 12.20
C LEU A 85 -0.66 8.11 13.05
N ARG A 86 -1.31 9.13 12.49
CA ARG A 86 -1.64 10.36 13.23
C ARG A 86 -2.80 10.14 14.18
N THR A 87 -3.83 9.41 13.76
CA THR A 87 -5.02 9.13 14.57
C THR A 87 -4.76 8.12 15.68
N GLU A 88 -3.79 7.21 15.52
CA GLU A 88 -3.36 6.30 16.61
C GLU A 88 -2.88 7.05 17.86
N HIS A 89 -2.45 8.31 17.76
CA HIS A 89 -2.04 9.12 18.92
C HIS A 89 -3.21 9.88 19.57
N LEU A 90 -4.43 9.77 19.03
CA LEU A 90 -5.61 10.46 19.52
C LEU A 90 -6.55 9.56 20.34
N ASP A 91 -6.25 8.26 20.41
CA ASP A 91 -6.90 7.25 21.27
C ASP A 91 -5.99 6.89 22.46
#